data_AF-A0A848C1H3-F1
#
_entry.id   AF-A0A848C1H3-F1
#
_cell.length_a   1.000
_cell.length_b   1.000
_cell.length_c   1.000
_cell.angle_alpha   90.00
_cell.angle_beta   90.00
_cell.angle_gamma   90.00
#
_symmetry.space_group_name_H-M   'P 1'
#
loop_
_entity.id
_entity.type
_entity.pdbx_description
1 polymer ?
#
loop_
_entity_poly.entity_id
_entity_poly.type
_entity_poly.pdbx_seq_one_letter_code
_entity_poly.pdbx_strand_id
1 'polypeptide(L)' 'MRKTEYLSFKTAMEILGLRSYITLQAYIKAGLPVIEVAGSKRIKRTDLDKFMAANYVRSGKDD' A
#
# COMPACT_ATOMS: atom_id res chain seq x y z
N MET A 1 19.71 9.30 -0.48
CA MET A 1 18.84 8.46 -1.33
C MET A 1 17.55 9.20 -1.64
N ARG A 2 17.19 9.41 -2.92
CA ARG A 2 15.88 9.96 -3.28
C ARG A 2 14.82 8.87 -3.09
N LYS A 3 13.83 9.10 -2.23
CA LYS A 3 12.68 8.21 -2.10
C LYS A 3 11.74 8.47 -3.28
N THR A 4 11.47 7.44 -4.09
CA THR A 4 10.47 7.54 -5.15
C THR A 4 9.08 7.69 -4.53
N GLU A 5 8.37 8.76 -4.88
CA GLU A 5 7.05 9.05 -4.32
C GLU A 5 5.93 8.22 -4.99
N TYR A 6 6.12 7.80 -6.24
CA TYR A 6 5.15 7.02 -7.00
C TYR A 6 5.65 5.60 -7.23
N LEU A 7 5.12 4.67 -6.44
CA LEU A 7 5.54 3.28 -6.40
C LEU A 7 4.82 2.48 -7.49
N SER A 8 5.54 1.55 -8.12
CA SER A 8 4.89 0.47 -8.85
C SER A 8 4.24 -0.50 -7.87
N PHE A 9 3.31 -1.35 -8.35
CA PHE A 9 2.73 -2.40 -7.50
C PHE A 9 3.80 -3.36 -6.97
N LYS A 10 4.80 -3.71 -7.79
CA LYS A 10 5.92 -4.55 -7.37
C LYS A 10 6.70 -3.90 -6.22
N THR A 11 7.05 -2.62 -6.36
CA THR A 11 7.80 -1.89 -5.32
C THR A 11 6.98 -1.73 -4.04
N ALA A 12 5.67 -1.46 -4.15
CA ALA A 12 4.79 -1.40 -2.99
C ALA A 12 4.75 -2.74 -2.26
N MET A 13 4.67 -3.86 -2.99
CA MET A 13 4.73 -5.20 -2.40
C MET A 13 6.05 -5.46 -1.69
N GLU A 14 7.19 -5.12 -2.30
CA GLU A 14 8.51 -5.26 -1.70
C GLU A 14 8.62 -4.48 -0.38
N ILE A 15 8.13 -3.24 -0.36
CA ILE A 15 8.11 -2.39 0.85
C ILE A 15 7.24 -3.00 1.96
N LEU A 16 6.10 -3.57 1.59
CA LEU A 16 5.14 -4.18 2.53
C LEU A 16 5.51 -5.63 2.90
N GLY A 17 6.56 -6.20 2.29
CA GLY A 17 6.91 -7.62 2.47
C GLY A 17 5.88 -8.60 1.88
N LEU A 18 5.05 -8.16 0.92
CA LEU A 18 4.02 -8.99 0.30
C LEU A 18 4.60 -9.89 -0.79
N ARG A 19 4.20 -11.16 -0.80
CA ARG A 19 4.60 -12.15 -1.83
C ARG A 19 3.59 -12.31 -2.96
N SER A 20 2.36 -11.82 -2.79
CA SER A 20 1.27 -12.03 -3.75
C SER A 20 0.59 -10.73 -4.15
N TYR A 21 0.36 -10.57 -5.45
CA TYR A 21 -0.44 -9.48 -6.01
C TYR A 21 -1.90 -9.52 -5.54
N ILE A 22 -2.42 -10.71 -5.22
CA ILE A 22 -3.78 -10.88 -4.70
C ILE A 22 -3.91 -10.16 -3.36
N THR A 23 -2.89 -10.22 -2.51
CA THR A 23 -2.88 -9.50 -1.22
C THR A 23 -2.85 -8.00 -1.43
N LEU A 24 -2.03 -7.50 -2.37
CA LEU A 24 -2.05 -6.08 -2.72
C LEU A 24 -3.42 -5.64 -3.26
N GLN A 25 -4.07 -6.46 -4.09
CA GLN A 25 -5.42 -6.19 -4.58
C GLN A 25 -6.45 -6.17 -3.45
N ALA A 26 -6.30 -7.00 -2.42
CA ALA A 26 -7.16 -6.93 -1.23
C ALA A 26 -7.00 -5.58 -0.51
N TYR A 27 -5.78 -5.03 -0.43
CA TYR A 27 -5.55 -3.71 0.17
C TYR A 27 -6.17 -2.60 -0.66
N ILE A 28 -6.07 -2.68 -1.99
CA ILE A 28 -6.73 -1.75 -2.92
C ILE A 28 -8.26 -1.81 -2.74
N LYS A 29 -8.83 -3.01 -2.64
CA LYS A 29 -10.26 -3.20 -2.35
C LYS A 29 -10.66 -2.68 -0.96
N ALA A 30 -9.75 -2.73 0.00
CA ALA A 30 -9.92 -2.17 1.34
C ALA A 30 -9.71 -0.64 1.40
N GLY A 31 -9.43 0.02 0.27
CA GLY A 31 -9.37 1.48 0.17
C GLY A 31 -7.97 2.07 -0.04
N LEU A 32 -6.95 1.26 -0.35
CA LEU A 32 -5.64 1.79 -0.74
C LEU A 32 -5.74 2.54 -2.08
N PRO A 33 -5.40 3.85 -2.16
CA PRO A 33 -5.52 4.63 -3.38
C PRO A 33 -4.56 4.18 -4.48
N VAL A 34 -5.05 4.14 -5.72
CA VAL A 34 -4.25 3.85 -6.92
C VAL A 34 -4.42 4.99 -7.91
N ILE A 35 -3.29 5.47 -8.42
CA ILE A 35 -3.21 6.46 -9.49
C ILE A 35 -3.03 5.70 -10.81
N GLU A 36 -3.84 6.01 -11.81
CA GLU A 36 -3.70 5.46 -13.16
C GLU A 36 -3.33 6.57 -14.15
N VAL A 37 -2.22 6.40 -14.87
CA VAL A 37 -1.75 7.35 -15.90
C VAL A 37 -1.41 6.56 -17.15
N ALA A 38 -2.12 6.83 -18.25
CA ALA A 38 -1.91 6.15 -19.54
C ALA A 38 -1.86 4.60 -19.41
N GLY A 39 -2.77 4.03 -18.61
CA GLY A 39 -2.84 2.59 -18.34
C GLY A 39 -1.81 2.05 -17.34
N SER A 40 -0.88 2.88 -16.86
CA SER A 40 0.09 2.51 -15.81
C SER A 40 -0.44 2.84 -14.43
N LYS A 41 -0.49 1.83 -13.55
CA LYS A 41 -0.94 1.98 -12.16
C LYS A 41 0.21 2.27 -11.21
N ARG A 42 0.01 3.21 -10.30
CA ARG A 42 0.97 3.66 -9.29
C ARG A 42 0.29 3.85 -7.93
N ILE A 43 1.06 3.68 -6.87
CA ILE A 43 0.63 3.97 -5.50
C ILE A 43 1.53 5.07 -4.96
N LYS A 44 0.93 6.15 -4.47
CA LYS A 44 1.70 7.20 -3.81
C LYS A 44 2.20 6.67 -2.47
N ARG A 45 3.49 6.84 -2.18
CA ARG A 45 4.10 6.32 -0.96
C ARG A 45 3.41 6.86 0.30
N THR A 46 3.13 8.17 0.31
CA THR A 46 2.45 8.83 1.43
C THR A 46 1.04 8.30 1.66
N ASP A 47 0.32 7.89 0.62
CA ASP A 47 -1.00 7.28 0.75
C ASP A 47 -0.92 5.84 1.24
N LEU A 48 0.11 5.09 0.82
CA LEU A 48 0.39 3.76 1.36
C LEU A 48 0.69 3.81 2.87
N ASP A 49 1.56 4.73 3.28
CA ASP A 49 1.92 4.90 4.70
C ASP A 49 0.69 5.28 5.55
N LYS A 50 -0.16 6.19 5.04
CA LYS A 50 -1.44 6.55 5.69
C LYS A 50 -2.40 5.37 5.78
N PHE A 51 -2.55 4.60 4.71
CA PHE A 51 -3.41 3.41 4.69
C PHE A 51 -2.96 2.40 5.75
N MET A 52 -1.67 2.12 5.84
CA MET A 52 -1.12 1.19 6.84
C MET A 52 -1.32 1.71 8.26
N ALA A 53 -1.11 3.01 8.50
CA ALA A 53 -1.33 3.62 9.81
C ALA A 53 -2.81 3.60 10.23
N ALA A 54 -3.73 3.86 9.30
CA ALA A 54 -5.17 3.83 9.57
C ALA A 54 -5.70 2.43 9.85
N ASN A 55 -5.10 1.40 9.24
CA ASN A 55 -5.46 -0.01 9.45
C ASN A 55 -4.59 -0.69 10.53
N TYR A 56 -3.83 0.09 11.30
CA TYR A 56 -3.09 -0.42 12.45
C TYR A 56 -4.08 -0.72 13.58
N VAL A 57 -4.54 -1.97 13.63
CA VAL A 57 -5.30 -2.47 14.78
C VAL A 57 -4.29 -2.73 15.90
N ARG A 58 -4.33 -1.91 16.95
CA ARG A 58 -3.61 -2.21 18.18
C ARG A 58 -4.29 -3.42 18.80
N SER A 59 -3.68 -4.60 18.68
CA SER A 59 -4.08 -5.80 19.41
C SER A 59 -3.80 -5.61 20.91
N GLY A 60 -4.52 -4.70 21.55
CA GLY A 60 -4.68 -4.66 22.99
C GLY A 60 -5.87 -5.54 23.33
N LYS A 61 -5.61 -6.68 23.97
CA LYS A 61 -6.57 -7.20 24.94
C LYS A 61 -6.60 -6.19 26.08
N ASP A 62 -7.63 -5.35 26.13
CA ASP A 62 -8.09 -4.74 27.37
C ASP A 62 -9.17 -5.68 27.92
N ASP A 63 -8.77 -6.57 28.83
CA ASP A 63 -9.61 -7.30 29.79
C ASP A 63 -8.91 -7.24 31.15
#